data_AF-A0A6P4DI03-F1
#
_entry.id   AF-A0A6P4DI03-F1
#
_cell.length_a   1.000
_cell.length_b   1.000
_cell.length_c   1.000
_cell.angle_alpha   90.00
_cell.angle_beta   90.00
_cell.angle_gamma   90.00
#
_symmetry.space_group_name_H-M   'P 1'
#
loop_
_entity.id
_entity.type
_entity.pdbx_description
1 polymer ?
#
loop_
_entity_poly.entity_id
_entity_poly.type
_entity_poly.pdbx_seq_one_letter_code
_entity_poly.pdbx_strand_id
1 'polypeptide(L)'
;MADEEEESELSDKQKVEIAKWFLLNSPPGEIQYVAKDVKSILNDDVLFDEAASEAFPVYNKSHLICLALPNRSGDVLVTSFSELEGNAFLDPRTTQVATVDHVKQVCTGVRPAADEELPSPYIEEYRCSLDAEILKYVEEAYPKGVCSVYCANGKDVEGPGADFELAVVISAARHSPQNFCNGSWCSIWNVEFKDEQQTVEIKGKIQVGAHYFEEGNVQLDAKHECKDATLFQASDDCAVAISGIIRHHETEYMASLEASYLSLPDSTFKDLRRKLPVTRTLFPWHNTLQFSLTREVSKELGIK
;
A
#
# COMPACT_ATOMS: atom_id res chain seq x y z
N MET A 1 36.70 -31.81 17.17
CA MET A 1 35.79 -31.05 18.05
C MET A 1 35.55 -29.77 17.29
N ALA A 2 34.32 -29.59 16.79
CA ALA A 2 33.96 -28.35 16.11
C ALA A 2 33.84 -27.29 17.21
N ASP A 3 34.53 -26.17 17.03
CA ASP A 3 34.34 -24.98 17.84
C ASP A 3 32.86 -24.60 17.71
N GLU A 4 32.09 -24.82 18.77
CA GLU A 4 30.79 -24.18 18.95
C GLU A 4 31.10 -22.69 19.12
N GLU A 5 30.99 -21.93 18.02
CA GLU A 5 30.96 -20.47 18.09
C GLU A 5 29.84 -20.10 19.07
N GLU A 6 30.19 -19.59 20.25
CA GLU A 6 29.23 -18.98 21.18
C GLU A 6 28.50 -17.87 20.40
N GLU A 7 27.27 -18.13 19.97
CA GLU A 7 26.40 -17.11 19.39
C GLU A 7 26.26 -16.00 20.43
N SER A 8 26.95 -14.88 20.20
CA SER A 8 26.88 -13.72 21.07
C SER A 8 25.42 -13.30 21.20
N GLU A 9 24.89 -13.26 22.42
CA GLU A 9 23.52 -12.81 22.66
C GLU A 9 23.28 -11.43 22.02
N LEU A 10 22.16 -11.30 21.32
CA LEU A 10 21.77 -10.03 20.70
C LEU A 10 21.63 -8.94 21.77
N SER A 11 22.18 -7.76 21.48
CA SER A 11 21.93 -6.59 22.31
C SER A 11 20.47 -6.17 22.28
N ASP A 12 19.99 -5.52 23.34
CA ASP A 12 18.59 -5.08 23.43
C ASP A 12 18.22 -4.12 22.29
N LYS A 13 19.15 -3.26 21.88
CA LYS A 13 18.98 -2.41 20.69
C LYS A 13 18.75 -3.23 19.41
N GLN A 14 19.51 -4.31 19.20
CA GLN A 14 19.30 -5.17 18.04
C GLN A 14 17.96 -5.89 18.11
N LYS A 15 17.54 -6.34 19.30
CA LYS A 15 16.22 -6.96 19.49
C LYS A 15 15.09 -5.99 19.13
N VAL A 16 15.17 -4.73 19.57
CA VAL A 16 14.20 -3.68 19.24
C VAL A 16 14.15 -3.43 17.73
N GLU A 17 15.29 -3.29 17.06
CA GLU A 17 15.35 -3.09 15.60
C GLU A 17 14.75 -4.29 14.82
N ILE A 18 15.00 -5.52 15.27
CA ILE A 18 14.41 -6.73 14.67
C ILE A 18 12.90 -6.77 14.90
N ALA A 19 12.43 -6.48 16.12
CA ALA A 19 11.00 -6.42 16.44
C ALA A 19 10.28 -5.37 15.57
N LYS A 20 10.87 -4.18 15.46
CA LYS A 20 10.39 -3.10 14.58
C LYS A 20 10.34 -3.54 13.12
N TRP A 21 11.37 -4.22 12.64
CA TRP A 21 11.40 -4.76 11.28
C TRP A 21 10.26 -5.74 11.02
N PHE A 22 9.97 -6.66 11.94
CA PHE A 22 8.82 -7.57 11.81
C PHE A 22 7.49 -6.82 11.77
N LEU A 23 7.29 -5.85 12.65
CA LEU A 23 6.06 -5.04 12.70
C LEU A 23 5.86 -4.26 11.39
N LEU A 24 6.91 -3.62 10.87
CA LEU A 24 6.85 -2.82 9.64
C LEU A 24 6.57 -3.65 8.38
N ASN A 25 6.99 -4.91 8.36
CA ASN A 25 6.78 -5.84 7.25
C ASN A 25 5.54 -6.73 7.45
N SER A 26 4.65 -6.39 8.38
CA SER A 26 3.38 -7.07 8.53
C SER A 26 2.54 -6.95 7.26
N PRO A 27 1.84 -7.99 6.81
CA PRO A 27 0.90 -7.87 5.71
C PRO A 27 -0.25 -6.89 6.03
N PRO A 28 -0.93 -6.33 5.01
CA PRO A 28 -2.05 -5.41 5.22
C PRO A 28 -3.17 -6.00 6.09
N GLY A 29 -3.47 -5.35 7.22
CA GLY A 29 -4.50 -5.78 8.16
C GLY A 29 -4.07 -6.85 9.16
N GLU A 30 -2.78 -7.19 9.21
CA GLU A 30 -2.28 -8.29 10.05
C GLU A 30 -1.33 -7.86 11.16
N ILE A 31 -0.97 -6.57 11.25
CA ILE A 31 0.01 -6.08 12.24
C ILE A 31 -0.35 -6.44 13.68
N GLN A 32 -1.64 -6.49 14.05
CA GLN A 32 -2.05 -6.88 15.41
C GLN A 32 -1.71 -8.35 15.73
N TYR A 33 -1.80 -9.24 14.75
CA TYR A 33 -1.42 -10.64 14.91
C TYR A 33 0.11 -10.77 15.00
N VAL A 34 0.83 -10.12 14.09
CA VAL A 34 2.30 -10.09 14.11
C VAL A 34 2.83 -9.49 15.41
N ALA A 35 2.22 -8.42 15.91
CA ALA A 35 2.59 -7.79 17.17
C ALA A 35 2.44 -8.74 18.36
N LYS A 36 1.37 -9.55 18.40
CA LYS A 36 1.18 -10.57 19.43
C LYS A 36 2.28 -11.63 19.38
N ASP A 37 2.66 -12.07 18.19
CA ASP A 37 3.71 -13.07 18.00
C ASP A 37 5.10 -12.51 18.36
N VAL A 38 5.44 -11.31 17.90
CA VAL A 38 6.68 -10.60 18.23
C VAL A 38 6.80 -10.40 19.74
N LYS A 39 5.71 -9.99 20.40
CA LYS A 39 5.66 -9.85 21.86
C LYS A 39 5.98 -11.16 22.57
N SER A 40 5.44 -12.28 22.09
CA SER A 40 5.71 -13.61 22.64
C SER A 40 7.15 -14.08 22.41
N ILE A 41 7.74 -13.73 21.26
CA ILE A 41 9.13 -14.10 20.93
C ILE A 41 10.11 -13.30 21.76
N LEU A 42 9.87 -11.99 21.92
CA LEU A 42 10.77 -11.10 22.64
C LEU A 42 10.73 -11.35 24.15
N ASN A 43 9.55 -11.70 24.70
CA ASN A 43 9.32 -11.97 26.12
C ASN A 43 9.82 -10.85 27.06
N ASP A 44 9.81 -9.61 26.56
CA ASP A 44 10.15 -8.38 27.29
C ASP A 44 9.18 -7.29 26.84
N ASP A 45 8.30 -6.86 27.76
CA ASP A 45 7.28 -5.85 27.48
C ASP A 45 7.89 -4.47 27.20
N VAL A 46 9.01 -4.12 27.83
CA VAL A 46 9.63 -2.80 27.70
C VAL A 46 10.22 -2.64 26.30
N LEU A 47 10.98 -3.63 25.85
CA LEU A 47 11.57 -3.63 24.51
C LEU A 47 10.49 -3.74 23.41
N PHE A 48 9.41 -4.49 23.68
CA PHE A 48 8.29 -4.58 22.74
C PHE A 48 7.55 -3.25 22.62
N ASP A 49 7.24 -2.59 23.74
CA ASP A 49 6.51 -1.33 23.75
C ASP A 49 7.33 -0.22 23.05
N GLU A 50 8.66 -0.20 23.22
CA GLU A 50 9.58 0.68 22.47
C GLU A 50 9.45 0.43 20.95
N ALA A 51 9.64 -0.82 20.50
CA ALA A 51 9.55 -1.18 19.09
C ALA A 51 8.15 -0.88 18.50
N ALA A 52 7.08 -1.17 19.24
CA ALA A 52 5.71 -0.95 18.80
C ALA A 52 5.39 0.55 18.68
N SER A 53 5.83 1.36 19.64
CA SER A 53 5.61 2.81 19.62
C SER A 53 6.23 3.49 18.39
N GLU A 54 7.35 2.96 17.89
CA GLU A 54 8.00 3.45 16.67
C GLU A 54 7.44 2.85 15.39
N ALA A 55 7.10 1.56 15.39
CA ALA A 55 6.70 0.84 14.18
C ALA A 55 5.26 1.14 13.76
N PHE A 56 4.31 1.17 14.70
CA PHE A 56 2.89 1.33 14.38
C PHE A 56 2.56 2.64 13.67
N PRO A 57 3.10 3.82 14.06
CA PRO A 57 2.85 5.05 13.32
C PRO A 57 3.31 4.99 11.86
N VAL A 58 4.49 4.40 11.61
CA VAL A 58 5.04 4.25 10.27
C VAL A 58 4.19 3.25 9.45
N TYR A 59 3.84 2.11 10.03
CA TYR A 59 2.98 1.12 9.39
C TYR A 59 1.60 1.67 9.05
N ASN A 60 0.94 2.35 10.00
CA ASN A 60 -0.40 2.88 9.83
C ASN A 60 -0.45 3.91 8.68
N LYS A 61 0.58 4.78 8.60
CA LYS A 61 0.72 5.77 7.52
C LYS A 61 1.05 5.13 6.18
N SER A 62 1.93 4.13 6.13
CA SER A 62 2.31 3.48 4.87
C SER A 62 1.19 2.62 4.28
N HIS A 63 0.35 2.03 5.13
CA HIS A 63 -0.79 1.22 4.73
C HIS A 63 -2.09 2.03 4.58
N LEU A 64 -2.04 3.35 4.80
CA LEU A 64 -3.18 4.27 4.68
C LEU A 64 -4.42 3.73 5.40
N ILE A 65 -4.24 3.31 6.65
CA ILE A 65 -5.33 2.70 7.41
C ILE A 65 -6.45 3.72 7.61
N CYS A 66 -7.68 3.23 7.61
CA CYS A 66 -8.86 4.03 7.83
C CYS A 66 -9.45 3.69 9.19
N LEU A 67 -9.66 4.72 10.03
CA LEU A 67 -10.15 4.56 11.41
C LEU A 67 -11.47 5.30 11.60
N ALA A 68 -12.45 4.63 12.20
CA ALA A 68 -13.74 5.24 12.48
C ALA A 68 -13.66 6.28 13.59
N LEU A 69 -14.29 7.43 13.36
CA LEU A 69 -14.36 8.50 14.36
C LEU A 69 -15.26 8.08 15.54
N PRO A 70 -14.95 8.49 16.79
CA PRO A 70 -15.65 8.01 17.99
C PRO A 70 -17.16 8.32 18.02
N ASN A 71 -17.54 9.44 17.40
CA ASN A 71 -18.90 9.93 17.25
C ASN A 71 -19.64 9.35 16.02
N ARG A 72 -19.01 8.46 15.25
CA ARG A 72 -19.52 7.91 13.99
C ARG A 72 -19.87 8.98 12.94
N SER A 73 -19.20 10.13 12.96
CA SER A 73 -19.37 11.17 11.95
C SER A 73 -18.73 10.82 10.61
N GLY A 74 -17.89 9.78 10.57
CA GLY A 74 -17.15 9.35 9.40
C GLY A 74 -15.92 8.57 9.83
N ASP A 75 -14.96 8.49 8.92
CA ASP A 75 -13.68 7.83 9.13
C ASP A 75 -12.54 8.81 8.80
N VAL A 76 -11.37 8.59 9.41
CA VAL A 76 -10.14 9.35 9.13
C VAL A 76 -9.10 8.43 8.51
N LEU A 77 -8.48 8.88 7.42
CA LEU A 77 -7.31 8.21 6.85
C LEU A 77 -6.05 8.65 7.61
N VAL A 78 -5.26 7.68 8.06
CA VAL A 78 -3.98 7.92 8.72
C VAL A 78 -2.91 8.04 7.66
N THR A 79 -2.51 9.26 7.34
CA THR A 79 -1.53 9.56 6.27
C THR A 79 -0.56 10.65 6.74
N SER A 80 0.57 10.79 6.06
CA SER A 80 1.49 11.92 6.28
C SER A 80 0.89 13.28 5.90
N PHE A 81 -0.11 13.32 5.01
CA PHE A 81 -0.76 14.57 4.58
C PHE A 81 -1.82 15.07 5.57
N SER A 82 -2.38 14.15 6.36
CA SER A 82 -3.33 14.46 7.44
C SER A 82 -2.65 14.73 8.79
N GLU A 83 -1.37 14.40 8.94
CA GLU A 83 -0.65 14.41 10.21
C GLU A 83 -0.46 15.85 10.73
N LEU A 84 -0.93 16.09 11.93
CA LEU A 84 -0.73 17.32 12.71
C LEU A 84 0.19 17.01 13.90
N GLU A 85 0.42 17.98 14.79
CA GLU A 85 1.28 17.76 15.96
C GLU A 85 0.78 16.60 16.86
N GLY A 86 1.71 15.72 17.25
CA GLY A 86 1.41 14.54 18.06
C GLY A 86 0.74 13.44 17.24
N ASN A 87 -0.32 12.83 17.80
CA ASN A 87 -1.09 11.77 17.12
C ASN A 87 -2.41 12.31 16.56
N ALA A 88 -2.40 13.54 16.06
CA ALA A 88 -3.58 14.22 15.54
C ALA A 88 -3.63 14.10 14.02
N PHE A 89 -4.81 13.80 13.48
CA PHE A 89 -5.03 13.59 12.04
C PHE A 89 -6.25 14.37 11.57
N LEU A 90 -6.05 15.25 10.59
CA LEU A 90 -7.10 16.06 9.97
C LEU A 90 -7.92 15.22 8.98
N ASP A 91 -9.24 15.29 9.09
CA ASP A 91 -10.18 15.00 8.01
C ASP A 91 -10.68 16.32 7.41
N PRO A 92 -10.21 16.71 6.22
CA PRO A 92 -10.56 17.99 5.60
C PRO A 92 -12.04 18.03 5.18
N ARG A 93 -12.67 16.89 4.88
CA ARG A 93 -14.07 16.86 4.42
C ARG A 93 -15.04 17.23 5.54
N THR A 94 -14.85 16.67 6.75
CA THR A 94 -15.70 16.98 7.91
C THR A 94 -15.18 18.11 8.78
N THR A 95 -14.00 18.67 8.47
CA THR A 95 -13.29 19.69 9.27
C THR A 95 -13.04 19.23 10.71
N GLN A 96 -12.71 17.95 10.87
CA GLN A 96 -12.47 17.34 12.18
C GLN A 96 -11.02 16.89 12.29
N VAL A 97 -10.48 16.95 13.51
CA VAL A 97 -9.17 16.41 13.86
C VAL A 97 -9.37 15.26 14.82
N ALA A 98 -8.95 14.07 14.40
CA ALA A 98 -8.98 12.85 15.19
C ALA A 98 -7.69 12.69 15.98
N THR A 99 -7.77 12.23 17.22
CA THR A 99 -6.61 11.74 17.97
C THR A 99 -6.55 10.23 17.87
N VAL A 100 -5.40 9.70 17.45
CA VAL A 100 -5.21 8.27 17.17
C VAL A 100 -4.31 7.62 18.21
N ASP A 101 -4.73 6.46 18.72
CA ASP A 101 -3.82 5.52 19.38
C ASP A 101 -3.28 4.57 18.31
N HIS A 102 -2.02 4.77 17.92
CA HIS A 102 -1.41 4.03 16.82
C HIS A 102 -1.33 2.52 17.08
N VAL A 103 -0.99 2.12 18.32
CA VAL A 103 -0.81 0.71 18.69
C VAL A 103 -2.16 0.01 18.74
N LYS A 104 -3.17 0.64 19.33
CA LYS A 104 -4.54 0.08 19.36
C LYS A 104 -5.29 0.23 18.04
N GLN A 105 -4.80 1.08 17.12
CA GLN A 105 -5.45 1.43 15.86
C GLN A 105 -6.91 1.88 16.08
N VAL A 106 -7.10 2.84 16.99
CA VAL A 106 -8.42 3.43 17.28
C VAL A 106 -8.34 4.94 17.42
N CYS A 107 -9.41 5.64 17.04
CA CYS A 107 -9.58 7.04 17.39
C CYS A 107 -10.00 7.14 18.87
N THR A 108 -9.24 7.89 19.65
CA THR A 108 -9.49 8.11 21.09
C THR A 108 -10.22 9.42 21.36
N GLY A 109 -10.16 10.36 20.43
CA GLY A 109 -10.80 11.67 20.54
C GLY A 109 -11.06 12.29 19.17
N VAL A 110 -11.96 13.27 19.16
CA VAL A 110 -12.25 14.10 17.99
C VAL A 110 -12.50 15.53 18.45
N ARG A 111 -11.99 16.50 17.70
CA ARG A 111 -12.26 17.92 17.88
C ARG A 111 -12.49 18.59 16.53
N PRO A 112 -13.16 19.76 16.47
CA PRO A 112 -13.12 20.60 15.28
C PRO A 112 -11.69 21.03 14.93
N ALA A 113 -11.41 21.18 13.64
CA ALA A 113 -10.18 21.80 13.16
C ALA A 113 -10.13 23.28 13.57
N ALA A 114 -8.93 23.78 13.86
CA ALA A 114 -8.68 25.21 14.04
C ALA A 114 -8.54 25.89 12.67
N ASP A 115 -8.76 27.20 12.61
CA ASP A 115 -8.70 27.95 11.34
C ASP A 115 -7.32 27.87 10.70
N GLU A 116 -6.24 27.79 11.49
CA GLU A 116 -4.86 27.69 11.00
C GLU A 116 -4.50 26.30 10.43
N GLU A 117 -5.32 25.29 10.72
CA GLU A 117 -5.17 23.92 10.23
C GLU A 117 -5.88 23.71 8.89
N LEU A 118 -6.74 24.65 8.50
CA LEU A 118 -7.53 24.59 7.27
C LEU A 118 -6.86 25.42 6.16
N PRO A 119 -7.06 25.04 4.89
CA PRO A 119 -6.61 25.84 3.76
C PRO A 119 -7.41 27.13 3.62
N SER A 120 -6.86 28.09 2.88
CA SER A 120 -7.57 29.32 2.50
C SER A 120 -8.86 29.01 1.72
N PRO A 121 -9.84 29.93 1.67
CA PRO A 121 -11.06 29.73 0.88
C PRO A 121 -10.79 29.47 -0.62
N TYR A 122 -9.72 30.03 -1.18
CA TYR A 122 -9.32 29.82 -2.57
C TYR A 122 -8.87 28.37 -2.80
N ILE A 123 -8.01 27.84 -1.93
CA ILE A 123 -7.54 26.45 -2.04
C ILE A 123 -8.65 25.46 -1.69
N GLU A 124 -9.51 25.79 -0.72
CA GLU A 124 -10.65 24.96 -0.36
C GLU A 124 -11.62 24.76 -1.52
N GLU A 125 -11.79 25.75 -2.41
CA GLU A 125 -12.60 25.63 -3.62
C GLU A 125 -12.08 24.49 -4.52
N TYR A 126 -10.78 24.47 -4.83
CA TYR A 126 -10.17 23.41 -5.63
C TYR A 126 -10.20 22.06 -4.91
N ARG A 127 -9.91 22.04 -3.60
CA ARG A 127 -9.90 20.83 -2.78
C ARG A 127 -11.28 20.19 -2.72
N CYS A 128 -12.34 20.96 -2.47
CA CYS A 128 -13.69 20.43 -2.32
C CYS A 128 -14.30 19.96 -3.64
N SER A 129 -14.08 20.67 -4.76
CA SER A 129 -14.51 20.21 -6.09
C SER A 129 -13.81 18.89 -6.47
N LEU A 130 -12.50 18.80 -6.23
CA LEU A 130 -11.75 17.57 -6.48
C LEU A 130 -12.20 16.42 -5.57
N ASP A 131 -12.39 16.67 -4.28
CA ASP A 131 -12.88 15.68 -3.32
C ASP A 131 -14.24 15.08 -3.74
N ALA A 132 -15.16 15.92 -4.24
CA ALA A 132 -16.46 15.47 -4.70
C ALA A 132 -16.37 14.54 -5.93
N GLU A 133 -15.50 14.85 -6.90
CA GLU A 133 -15.31 14.01 -8.09
C GLU A 133 -14.57 12.70 -7.79
N ILE A 134 -13.60 12.73 -6.87
CA ILE A 134 -12.90 11.52 -6.42
C ILE A 134 -13.84 10.63 -5.61
N LEU A 135 -14.68 11.19 -4.74
CA LEU A 135 -15.65 10.42 -3.97
C LEU A 135 -16.60 9.63 -4.89
N LYS A 136 -17.13 10.27 -5.93
CA LYS A 136 -17.96 9.58 -6.95
C LYS A 136 -17.20 8.44 -7.61
N TYR A 137 -15.95 8.67 -8.02
CA TYR A 137 -15.13 7.63 -8.62
C TYR A 137 -14.89 6.45 -7.67
N VAL A 138 -14.58 6.73 -6.41
CA VAL A 138 -14.27 5.71 -5.41
C VAL A 138 -15.48 4.88 -5.05
N GLU A 139 -16.66 5.50 -4.92
CA GLU A 139 -17.93 4.79 -4.71
C GLU A 139 -18.28 3.84 -5.87
N GLU A 140 -17.94 4.20 -7.11
CA GLU A 140 -18.14 3.37 -8.30
C GLU A 140 -17.13 2.22 -8.40
N ALA A 141 -15.85 2.48 -8.13
CA ALA A 141 -14.75 1.57 -8.44
C ALA A 141 -14.35 0.64 -7.29
N TYR A 142 -14.48 1.10 -6.03
CA TYR A 142 -13.94 0.41 -4.86
C TYR A 142 -15.03 0.07 -3.85
N PRO A 143 -15.46 -1.21 -3.74
CA PRO A 143 -16.36 -1.63 -2.69
C PRO A 143 -15.74 -1.38 -1.31
N LYS A 144 -16.33 -0.45 -0.53
CA LYS A 144 -15.78 0.03 0.75
C LYS A 144 -14.44 0.78 0.63
N GLY A 145 -14.17 1.38 -0.53
CA GLY A 145 -13.06 2.33 -0.67
C GLY A 145 -13.34 3.60 0.11
N VAL A 146 -12.27 4.24 0.56
CA VAL A 146 -12.29 5.54 1.25
C VAL A 146 -11.28 6.45 0.57
N CYS A 147 -11.60 7.73 0.47
CA CYS A 147 -10.70 8.73 -0.05
C CYS A 147 -10.73 10.02 0.75
N SER A 148 -9.64 10.79 0.62
CA SER A 148 -9.54 12.14 1.14
C SER A 148 -8.60 12.97 0.27
N VAL A 149 -8.88 14.27 0.17
CA VAL A 149 -8.07 15.23 -0.58
C VAL A 149 -7.52 16.27 0.40
N TYR A 150 -6.20 16.35 0.48
CA TYR A 150 -5.46 17.23 1.38
C TYR A 150 -4.80 18.38 0.62
N CYS A 151 -4.55 19.49 1.28
CA CYS A 151 -3.60 20.49 0.81
C CYS A 151 -2.20 20.08 1.31
N ALA A 152 -1.31 19.71 0.39
CA ALA A 152 0.06 19.30 0.70
C ALA A 152 1.02 20.49 0.75
N ASN A 153 0.77 21.53 -0.05
CA ASN A 153 1.57 22.76 -0.07
C ASN A 153 0.72 23.95 -0.52
N GLY A 154 1.09 25.17 -0.09
CA GLY A 154 0.42 26.40 -0.51
C GLY A 154 -0.92 26.65 0.19
N LYS A 155 -1.12 26.15 1.42
CA LYS A 155 -2.40 26.28 2.14
C LYS A 155 -2.88 27.74 2.34
N ASP A 156 -1.95 28.69 2.42
CA ASP A 156 -2.22 30.10 2.70
C ASP A 156 -2.37 30.95 1.41
N VAL A 157 -2.38 30.32 0.22
CA VAL A 157 -2.54 31.03 -1.05
C VAL A 157 -3.96 31.59 -1.17
N GLU A 158 -4.12 32.92 -1.22
CA GLU A 158 -5.43 33.58 -1.21
C GLU A 158 -6.03 33.85 -2.60
N GLY A 159 -5.31 33.52 -3.68
CA GLY A 159 -5.78 33.73 -5.04
C GLY A 159 -4.74 33.36 -6.11
N PRO A 160 -5.02 33.66 -7.38
CA PRO A 160 -4.11 33.38 -8.49
C PRO A 160 -2.74 34.05 -8.31
N GLY A 161 -1.70 33.47 -8.91
CA GLY A 161 -0.34 34.00 -8.88
C GLY A 161 0.65 33.25 -7.98
N ALA A 162 0.26 32.12 -7.40
CA ALA A 162 1.16 31.25 -6.65
C ALA A 162 0.81 29.77 -6.86
N ASP A 163 1.84 28.94 -6.87
CA ASP A 163 1.68 27.49 -7.01
C ASP A 163 1.19 26.87 -5.69
N PHE A 164 0.41 25.80 -5.80
CA PHE A 164 -0.05 25.01 -4.65
C PHE A 164 -0.14 23.53 -5.02
N GLU A 165 -0.21 22.67 -4.01
CA GLU A 165 -0.26 21.21 -4.20
C GLU A 165 -1.40 20.59 -3.40
N LEU A 166 -2.20 19.77 -4.06
CA LEU A 166 -3.16 18.88 -3.43
C LEU A 166 -2.66 17.44 -3.46
N ALA A 167 -3.01 16.66 -2.44
CA ALA A 167 -2.75 15.23 -2.37
C ALA A 167 -4.08 14.48 -2.29
N VAL A 168 -4.39 13.68 -3.31
CA VAL A 168 -5.52 12.75 -3.29
C VAL A 168 -5.03 11.41 -2.76
N VAL A 169 -5.69 10.91 -1.73
CA VAL A 169 -5.40 9.60 -1.13
C VAL A 169 -6.62 8.71 -1.29
N ILE A 170 -6.44 7.53 -1.86
CA ILE A 170 -7.47 6.50 -1.99
C ILE A 170 -6.96 5.23 -1.32
N SER A 171 -7.78 4.64 -0.47
CA SER A 171 -7.49 3.40 0.26
C SER A 171 -8.70 2.48 0.18
N ALA A 172 -8.48 1.25 -0.27
CA ALA A 172 -9.50 0.21 -0.28
C ALA A 172 -8.87 -1.08 0.22
N ALA A 173 -9.47 -1.69 1.24
CA ALA A 173 -8.96 -2.92 1.82
C ALA A 173 -10.07 -3.94 2.02
N ARG A 174 -9.73 -5.21 1.81
CA ARG A 174 -10.60 -6.33 2.11
C ARG A 174 -9.83 -7.34 2.94
N HIS A 175 -10.17 -7.39 4.22
CA HIS A 175 -9.62 -8.39 5.13
C HIS A 175 -10.62 -9.52 5.32
N SER A 176 -10.20 -10.74 5.05
CA SER A 176 -11.02 -11.93 5.17
C SER A 176 -10.22 -13.07 5.82
N PRO A 177 -9.80 -12.90 7.09
CA PRO A 177 -8.94 -13.87 7.77
C PRO A 177 -9.58 -15.26 7.89
N GLN A 178 -10.91 -15.34 7.98
CA GLN A 178 -11.66 -16.61 7.96
C GLN A 178 -11.54 -17.40 6.65
N ASN A 179 -11.18 -16.72 5.55
CA ASN A 179 -10.89 -17.31 4.25
C ASN A 179 -9.39 -17.22 3.91
N PHE A 180 -8.55 -16.99 4.93
CA PHE A 180 -7.09 -16.92 4.80
C PHE A 180 -6.58 -15.95 3.72
N CYS A 181 -7.29 -14.83 3.51
CA CYS A 181 -6.99 -13.90 2.44
C CYS A 181 -7.21 -12.46 2.86
N ASN A 182 -6.21 -11.61 2.64
CA ASN A 182 -6.27 -10.17 2.81
C ASN A 182 -5.77 -9.48 1.54
N GLY A 183 -6.36 -8.34 1.22
CA GLY A 183 -5.93 -7.52 0.09
C GLY A 183 -6.12 -6.04 0.34
N SER A 184 -5.28 -5.22 -0.29
CA SER A 184 -5.32 -3.77 -0.21
C SER A 184 -4.97 -3.15 -1.55
N TRP A 185 -5.64 -2.05 -1.86
CA TRP A 185 -5.32 -1.12 -2.93
C TRP A 185 -5.17 0.26 -2.32
N CYS A 186 -4.00 0.86 -2.50
CA CYS A 186 -3.65 2.16 -1.97
C CYS A 186 -3.12 3.01 -3.12
N SER A 187 -3.65 4.21 -3.30
CA SER A 187 -3.07 5.16 -4.25
C SER A 187 -2.97 6.56 -3.67
N ILE A 188 -1.89 7.23 -4.05
CA ILE A 188 -1.57 8.60 -3.67
C ILE A 188 -1.28 9.36 -4.96
N TRP A 189 -1.99 10.47 -5.16
CA TRP A 189 -1.84 11.34 -6.31
C TRP A 189 -1.50 12.74 -5.85
N ASN A 190 -0.26 13.15 -6.14
CA ASN A 190 0.20 14.51 -5.91
C ASN A 190 -0.17 15.36 -7.13
N VAL A 191 -0.93 16.42 -6.91
CA VAL A 191 -1.49 17.30 -7.93
C VAL A 191 -0.95 18.70 -7.70
N GLU A 192 0.00 19.10 -8.53
CA GLU A 192 0.76 20.34 -8.44
C GLU A 192 0.19 21.36 -9.44
N PHE A 193 -0.46 22.41 -8.93
CA PHE A 193 -1.05 23.48 -9.71
C PHE A 193 0.00 24.57 -9.93
N LYS A 194 0.39 24.79 -11.19
CA LYS A 194 1.43 25.75 -11.57
C LYS A 194 0.82 26.95 -12.28
N ASP A 195 0.72 28.07 -11.57
CA ASP A 195 0.02 29.26 -12.06
C ASP A 195 0.78 29.89 -13.23
N GLU A 196 2.09 30.08 -13.14
CA GLU A 196 2.88 30.69 -14.22
C GLU A 196 2.84 29.88 -15.53
N GLN A 197 2.81 28.55 -15.40
CA GLN A 197 2.83 27.63 -16.54
C GLN A 197 1.42 27.31 -17.06
N GLN A 198 0.38 27.68 -16.30
CA GLN A 198 -1.02 27.32 -16.56
C GLN A 198 -1.21 25.81 -16.75
N THR A 199 -0.48 25.02 -15.96
CA THR A 199 -0.50 23.55 -16.00
C THR A 199 -0.80 22.96 -14.62
N VAL A 200 -1.36 21.76 -14.61
CA VAL A 200 -1.52 20.93 -13.42
C VAL A 200 -0.74 19.64 -13.65
N GLU A 201 0.33 19.43 -12.92
CA GLU A 201 1.13 18.21 -12.97
C GLU A 201 0.59 17.17 -11.99
N ILE A 202 0.38 15.95 -12.45
CA ILE A 202 -0.20 14.86 -11.66
C ILE A 202 0.82 13.74 -11.56
N LYS A 203 1.18 13.34 -10.34
CA LYS A 203 2.13 12.26 -10.06
C LYS A 203 1.42 11.21 -9.20
N GLY A 204 1.19 10.04 -9.78
CA GLY A 204 0.48 8.93 -9.14
C GLY A 204 1.43 7.86 -8.62
N LYS A 205 1.12 7.31 -7.45
CA LYS A 205 1.72 6.11 -6.89
C LYS A 205 0.62 5.14 -6.48
N ILE A 206 0.62 3.95 -7.04
CA ILE A 206 -0.35 2.89 -6.76
C ILE A 206 0.39 1.71 -6.14
N GLN A 207 -0.12 1.20 -5.03
CA GLN A 207 0.37 0.03 -4.34
C GLN A 207 -0.76 -0.98 -4.16
N VAL A 208 -0.51 -2.22 -4.58
CA VAL A 208 -1.44 -3.34 -4.50
C VAL A 208 -0.80 -4.44 -3.67
N GLY A 209 -1.49 -4.79 -2.58
CA GLY A 209 -1.10 -5.85 -1.67
C GLY A 209 -2.11 -6.98 -1.70
N ALA A 210 -1.65 -8.23 -1.72
CA ALA A 210 -2.48 -9.38 -1.40
C ALA A 210 -1.69 -10.42 -0.62
N HIS A 211 -2.34 -11.08 0.34
CA HIS A 211 -1.75 -12.14 1.14
C HIS A 211 -2.76 -13.27 1.28
N TYR A 212 -2.36 -14.46 0.81
CA TYR A 212 -3.11 -15.70 0.96
C TYR A 212 -2.29 -16.70 1.77
N PHE A 213 -2.90 -17.24 2.83
CA PHE A 213 -2.18 -17.99 3.86
C PHE A 213 -2.86 -19.31 4.28
N GLU A 214 -3.62 -19.94 3.38
CA GLU A 214 -4.15 -21.29 3.58
C GLU A 214 -3.11 -22.32 3.15
N GLU A 215 -2.64 -23.15 4.10
CA GLU A 215 -1.64 -24.21 3.85
C GLU A 215 -0.33 -23.75 3.18
N GLY A 216 -0.04 -22.46 3.25
CA GLY A 216 1.12 -21.83 2.63
C GLY A 216 1.18 -20.34 2.94
N ASN A 217 2.11 -19.62 2.32
CA ASN A 217 2.20 -18.16 2.39
C ASN A 217 2.51 -17.64 0.99
N VAL A 218 1.54 -16.97 0.37
CA VAL A 218 1.67 -16.37 -0.95
C VAL A 218 1.33 -14.90 -0.84
N GLN A 219 2.24 -14.04 -1.29
CA GLN A 219 2.09 -12.59 -1.25
C GLN A 219 2.25 -11.97 -2.64
N LEU A 220 1.48 -10.92 -2.87
CA LEU A 220 1.64 -9.95 -3.94
C LEU A 220 1.97 -8.60 -3.29
N ASP A 221 3.12 -8.04 -3.64
CA ASP A 221 3.47 -6.64 -3.38
C ASP A 221 3.82 -6.01 -4.74
N ALA A 222 2.89 -5.22 -5.28
CA ALA A 222 3.04 -4.57 -6.56
C ALA A 222 2.95 -3.06 -6.40
N LYS A 223 3.87 -2.35 -7.06
CA LYS A 223 3.97 -0.89 -7.03
C LYS A 223 4.06 -0.35 -8.44
N HIS A 224 3.37 0.76 -8.68
CA HIS A 224 3.36 1.45 -9.96
C HIS A 224 3.42 2.95 -9.74
N GLU A 225 4.25 3.64 -10.49
CA GLU A 225 4.32 5.09 -10.51
C GLU A 225 4.02 5.58 -11.92
N CYS A 226 3.19 6.61 -12.03
CA CYS A 226 2.83 7.24 -13.28
C CYS A 226 2.81 8.77 -13.15
N LYS A 227 2.84 9.46 -14.28
CA LYS A 227 2.80 10.92 -14.34
C LYS A 227 1.95 11.35 -15.51
N ASP A 228 1.22 12.44 -15.32
CA ASP A 228 0.39 13.06 -16.34
C ASP A 228 0.31 14.58 -16.10
N ALA A 229 -0.33 15.30 -17.02
CA ALA A 229 -0.60 16.71 -16.83
C ALA A 229 -1.90 17.13 -17.53
N THR A 230 -2.55 18.15 -16.98
CA THR A 230 -3.70 18.82 -17.60
C THR A 230 -3.53 20.34 -17.54
N LEU A 231 -4.47 21.08 -18.11
CA LEU A 231 -4.49 22.53 -18.06
C LEU A 231 -4.98 23.01 -16.69
N PHE A 232 -4.41 24.12 -16.22
CA PHE A 232 -4.95 24.80 -15.04
C PHE A 232 -6.16 25.64 -15.46
N GLN A 233 -7.32 25.30 -14.91
CA GLN A 233 -8.63 25.87 -15.23
C GLN A 233 -9.40 26.22 -13.93
N ALA A 234 -10.70 26.47 -14.06
CA ALA A 234 -11.58 26.60 -12.90
C ALA A 234 -11.60 25.29 -12.07
N SER A 235 -11.92 25.44 -10.79
CA SER A 235 -11.97 24.36 -9.79
C SER A 235 -12.71 23.11 -10.28
N ASP A 236 -13.93 23.28 -10.80
CA ASP A 236 -14.76 22.17 -11.30
C ASP A 236 -14.19 21.47 -12.53
N ASP A 237 -13.65 22.23 -13.50
CA ASP A 237 -13.06 21.68 -14.71
C ASP A 237 -11.77 20.89 -14.39
N CYS A 238 -10.93 21.43 -13.50
CA CYS A 238 -9.76 20.74 -12.98
C CYS A 238 -10.17 19.44 -12.28
N ALA A 239 -11.19 19.48 -11.40
CA ALA A 239 -11.65 18.31 -10.67
C ALA A 239 -12.07 17.16 -11.60
N VAL A 240 -12.86 17.46 -12.64
CA VAL A 240 -13.30 16.47 -13.64
C VAL A 240 -12.12 15.90 -14.41
N ALA A 241 -11.20 16.76 -14.87
CA ALA A 241 -10.03 16.33 -15.62
C ALA A 241 -9.09 15.44 -14.78
N ILE A 242 -8.78 15.86 -13.55
CA ILE A 242 -7.90 15.11 -12.63
C ILE A 242 -8.54 13.75 -12.28
N SER A 243 -9.83 13.73 -11.91
CA SER A 243 -10.55 12.48 -11.61
C SER A 243 -10.56 11.52 -12.82
N GLY A 244 -10.74 12.05 -14.03
CA GLY A 244 -10.67 11.27 -15.27
C GLY A 244 -9.28 10.65 -15.51
N ILE A 245 -8.21 11.41 -15.26
CA ILE A 245 -6.82 10.94 -15.37
C ILE A 245 -6.56 9.84 -14.34
N ILE A 246 -6.92 10.05 -13.08
CA ILE A 246 -6.75 9.06 -12.00
C ILE A 246 -7.48 7.76 -12.37
N ARG A 247 -8.75 7.86 -12.76
CA ARG A 247 -9.55 6.70 -13.21
C ARG A 247 -8.89 5.96 -14.35
N HIS A 248 -8.37 6.66 -15.35
CA HIS A 248 -7.73 6.05 -16.50
C HIS A 248 -6.49 5.22 -16.12
N HIS A 249 -5.56 5.84 -15.38
CA HIS A 249 -4.32 5.18 -14.96
C HIS A 249 -4.57 4.00 -14.01
N GLU A 250 -5.49 4.13 -13.04
CA GLU A 250 -5.84 3.02 -12.14
C GLU A 250 -6.49 1.85 -12.90
N THR A 251 -7.36 2.15 -13.86
CA THR A 251 -8.00 1.13 -14.72
C THR A 251 -6.97 0.41 -15.61
N GLU A 252 -6.07 1.17 -16.23
CA GLU A 252 -5.01 0.60 -17.07
C GLU A 252 -4.07 -0.29 -16.25
N TYR A 253 -3.68 0.16 -15.06
CA TYR A 253 -2.80 -0.62 -14.19
C TYR A 253 -3.47 -1.91 -13.71
N MET A 254 -4.75 -1.86 -13.32
CA MET A 254 -5.51 -3.07 -12.96
C MET A 254 -5.58 -4.06 -14.12
N ALA A 255 -5.88 -3.60 -15.33
CA ALA A 255 -5.89 -4.45 -16.53
C ALA A 255 -4.51 -5.04 -16.85
N SER A 256 -3.44 -4.27 -16.63
CA SER A 256 -2.06 -4.72 -16.78
C SER A 256 -1.70 -5.84 -15.79
N LEU A 257 -2.12 -5.71 -14.52
CA LEU A 257 -1.93 -6.75 -13.51
C LEU A 257 -2.69 -8.03 -13.90
N GLU A 258 -3.95 -7.92 -14.31
CA GLU A 258 -4.74 -9.08 -14.74
C GLU A 258 -4.10 -9.80 -15.93
N ALA A 259 -3.72 -9.05 -16.98
CA ALA A 259 -3.04 -9.61 -18.14
C ALA A 259 -1.73 -10.29 -17.77
N SER A 260 -0.94 -9.68 -16.88
CA SER A 260 0.31 -10.26 -16.37
C SER A 260 0.05 -11.61 -15.70
N TYR A 261 -0.92 -11.68 -14.79
CA TYR A 261 -1.26 -12.92 -14.08
C TYR A 261 -1.81 -14.02 -14.99
N LEU A 262 -2.61 -13.66 -16.00
CA LEU A 262 -3.08 -14.64 -17.00
C LEU A 262 -1.94 -15.23 -17.83
N SER A 263 -0.85 -14.48 -18.03
CA SER A 263 0.30 -14.92 -18.83
C SER A 263 1.34 -15.75 -18.05
N LEU A 264 1.40 -15.63 -16.71
CA LEU A 264 2.41 -16.28 -15.86
C LEU A 264 2.47 -17.82 -16.00
N PRO A 265 1.34 -18.57 -16.04
CA PRO A 265 1.38 -20.03 -16.12
C PRO A 265 2.00 -20.57 -17.42
N ASP A 266 1.85 -19.83 -18.52
CA ASP A 266 2.28 -20.25 -19.85
C ASP A 266 3.65 -19.72 -20.26
N SER A 267 4.20 -18.78 -19.49
CA SER A 267 5.53 -18.18 -19.64
C SER A 267 6.45 -18.58 -18.48
N THR A 268 6.66 -17.69 -17.51
CA THR A 268 7.67 -17.81 -16.44
C THR A 268 7.57 -19.11 -15.63
N PHE A 269 6.37 -19.52 -15.22
CA PHE A 269 6.22 -20.74 -14.40
C PHE A 269 6.51 -22.02 -15.20
N LYS A 270 6.22 -22.00 -16.50
CA LYS A 270 6.50 -23.11 -17.39
C LYS A 270 8.00 -23.29 -17.63
N ASP A 271 8.73 -22.19 -17.69
CA ASP A 271 10.20 -22.18 -17.84
C ASP A 271 10.91 -22.63 -16.56
N LEU A 272 10.37 -22.29 -15.39
CA LEU A 272 10.86 -22.81 -14.10
C LEU A 272 10.63 -24.31 -13.96
N ARG A 273 9.38 -24.76 -14.11
CA ARG A 273 9.02 -26.17 -14.02
C ARG A 273 7.85 -26.49 -14.92
N ARG A 274 8.13 -27.27 -15.95
CA ARG A 274 7.09 -27.80 -16.83
C ARG A 274 6.13 -28.70 -16.05
N LYS A 275 4.83 -28.59 -16.35
CA LYS A 275 3.80 -29.52 -15.84
C LYS A 275 4.10 -30.98 -16.19
N LEU A 276 4.70 -31.21 -17.36
CA LEU A 276 5.16 -32.51 -17.83
C LEU A 276 6.55 -32.40 -18.48
N PRO A 277 7.35 -33.48 -18.47
CA PRO A 277 8.56 -33.58 -19.29
C PRO A 277 8.31 -33.24 -20.77
N VAL A 278 9.37 -33.02 -21.54
CA VAL A 278 9.28 -32.73 -22.98
C VAL A 278 8.49 -33.81 -23.73
N THR A 279 8.60 -35.05 -23.28
CA THR A 279 7.88 -36.22 -23.82
C THR A 279 6.36 -36.17 -23.63
N ARG A 280 5.84 -35.25 -22.81
CA ARG A 280 4.42 -35.14 -22.42
C ARG A 280 3.89 -36.42 -21.74
N THR A 281 4.76 -37.17 -21.08
CA THR A 281 4.44 -38.37 -20.31
C THR A 281 5.06 -38.28 -18.92
N LEU A 282 4.44 -38.94 -17.94
CA LEU A 282 5.03 -39.04 -16.60
C LEU A 282 6.36 -39.80 -16.65
N PHE A 283 7.26 -39.47 -15.73
CA PHE A 283 8.55 -40.14 -15.64
C PHE A 283 8.33 -41.63 -15.28
N PRO A 284 8.82 -42.57 -16.10
CA PRO A 284 8.60 -43.98 -15.88
C PRO A 284 9.58 -44.53 -14.83
N TRP A 285 9.28 -44.32 -13.55
CA TRP A 285 10.12 -44.75 -12.42
C TRP A 285 10.47 -46.25 -12.42
N HIS A 286 9.63 -47.10 -13.03
CA HIS A 286 9.85 -48.54 -13.10
C HIS A 286 10.84 -48.98 -14.19
N ASN A 287 11.23 -48.10 -15.11
CA ASN A 287 12.05 -48.46 -16.27
C ASN A 287 13.17 -47.44 -16.51
N THR A 288 13.82 -46.99 -15.44
CA THR A 288 14.90 -45.99 -15.46
C THR A 288 16.12 -46.42 -16.28
N LEU A 289 16.35 -47.73 -16.43
CA LEU A 289 17.43 -48.31 -17.24
C LEU A 289 17.31 -48.00 -18.75
N GLN A 290 16.12 -47.64 -19.23
CA GLN A 290 15.92 -47.22 -20.62
C GLN A 290 16.53 -45.84 -20.93
N PHE A 291 16.85 -45.03 -19.92
CA PHE A 291 17.40 -43.68 -20.06
C PHE A 291 18.89 -43.61 -19.73
N SER A 292 19.63 -44.72 -19.89
CA SER A 292 21.09 -44.71 -19.75
C SER A 292 21.72 -43.83 -20.83
N LEU A 293 22.01 -42.57 -20.44
CA LEU A 293 22.72 -41.57 -21.26
C LEU A 293 24.01 -42.13 -21.85
N THR A 294 24.72 -42.97 -21.09
CA THR A 294 25.95 -43.62 -21.53
C THR A 294 25.71 -44.48 -22.77
N ARG A 295 24.59 -45.21 -22.84
CA ARG A 295 24.29 -46.11 -23.97
C ARG A 295 23.83 -45.36 -25.22
N GLU A 296 23.16 -44.23 -25.07
CA GLU A 296 22.75 -43.37 -26.19
C GLU A 296 23.92 -42.55 -26.73
N VAL A 297 24.72 -41.93 -25.85
CA VAL A 297 25.91 -41.15 -26.22
C VAL A 297 26.99 -42.03 -26.86
N SER A 298 27.26 -43.23 -26.32
CA SER A 298 28.18 -44.20 -26.96
C SER A 298 27.69 -44.63 -28.34
N LYS A 299 26.37 -44.72 -28.55
CA LYS A 299 25.78 -45.11 -29.83
C LYS A 299 25.80 -43.97 -30.86
N GLU A 300 25.60 -42.72 -30.43
CA GLU A 300 25.69 -41.54 -31.30
C GLU A 300 27.14 -41.16 -31.65
N LEU A 301 28.06 -41.23 -30.68
CA LEU A 301 29.48 -40.91 -30.88
C LEU A 301 30.29 -42.10 -31.41
N GLY A 302 29.68 -43.27 -31.60
CA GLY A 302 30.35 -44.46 -32.11
C GLY A 302 31.45 -45.03 -31.19
N ILE A 303 31.44 -44.64 -29.92
CA ILE A 303 32.40 -45.09 -28.91
C ILE A 303 31.92 -46.46 -28.43
N LYS A 304 32.56 -47.52 -28.94
CA LYS A 304 32.36 -48.90 -28.47
C LYS A 304 32.97 -49.12 -27.10
#